data_AF-A0A2S9FQN9-F1
#
_entry.id   AF-A0A2S9FQN9-F1
#
_cell.length_a   1.000
_cell.length_b   1.000
_cell.length_c   1.000
_cell.angle_alpha   90.00
_cell.angle_beta   90.00
_cell.angle_gamma   90.00
#
_symmetry.space_group_name_H-M   'P 1'
#
loop_
_entity.id
_entity.type
_entity.pdbx_description
1 polymer ?
#
loop_
_entity_poly.entity_id
_entity_poly.type
_entity_poly.pdbx_seq_one_letter_code
_entity_poly.pdbx_strand_id
1 'polypeptide(L)' 'AALGPTGVGGSVVASALGEVLCSADAEPQLLVCDIDLDTARKARETVAVMHNRSGLAHRGRAQSRT' A
#
# COMPACT_ATOMS: atom_id res chain seq x y z
N ALA A 1 17.39 15.43 -22.65
CA ALA A 1 16.68 14.22 -22.19
C ALA A 1 15.54 14.67 -21.29
N ALA A 2 14.31 14.19 -21.50
CA ALA A 2 13.20 14.50 -20.59
C ALA A 2 13.44 13.77 -19.27
N LEU A 3 13.55 14.52 -18.16
CA LEU A 3 13.64 13.95 -16.81
C LEU A 3 12.28 13.31 -16.50
N GLY A 4 12.25 11.97 -16.38
CA GLY A 4 11.07 11.26 -15.89
C GLY A 4 10.69 11.72 -14.47
N PRO A 5 9.48 11.39 -13.98
CA PRO A 5 9.05 11.80 -12.65
C PRO A 5 10.05 11.29 -11.61
N THR A 6 10.62 12.22 -10.82
CA THR A 6 11.64 11.89 -9.81
C THR A 6 11.07 11.18 -8.58
N GLY A 7 9.74 11.08 -8.46
CA GLY A 7 9.04 10.60 -7.28
C GLY A 7 9.20 11.57 -6.11
N VAL A 8 8.10 11.94 -5.44
CA VAL A 8 8.14 12.86 -4.28
C VAL A 8 8.34 12.13 -2.94
N GLY A 9 8.60 10.83 -2.96
CA GLY A 9 8.61 9.99 -1.76
C GLY A 9 7.19 9.64 -1.27
N GLY A 10 7.02 9.51 0.05
CA GLY A 10 5.73 9.23 0.69
C GLY A 10 5.35 7.74 0.74
N SER A 11 6.32 6.84 0.62
CA SER A 11 6.09 5.40 0.78
C SER A 11 5.64 5.08 2.20
N VAL A 12 4.62 4.24 2.33
CA VAL A 12 4.01 3.86 3.61
C VAL A 12 3.60 2.40 3.59
N VAL A 13 3.73 1.73 4.73
CA VAL A 13 3.08 0.45 5.00
C VAL A 13 1.97 0.70 6.01
N ALA A 14 0.75 0.31 5.66
CA ALA A 14 -0.42 0.49 6.51
C ALA A 14 -1.07 -0.85 6.89
N SER A 15 -1.68 -0.90 8.06
CA SER A 15 -2.46 -2.04 8.55
C SER A 15 -3.73 -2.23 7.72
N ALA A 16 -4.42 -3.37 7.91
CA ALA A 16 -5.70 -3.63 7.26
C ALA A 16 -6.79 -2.60 7.62
N LEU A 17 -6.61 -1.86 8.71
CA LEU A 17 -7.50 -0.79 9.18
C LEU A 17 -7.02 0.62 8.75
N GLY A 18 -5.88 0.72 8.06
CA GLY A 18 -5.32 1.98 7.57
C GLY A 18 -4.35 2.69 8.53
N GLU A 19 -3.97 2.06 9.63
CA GLU A 19 -2.96 2.61 10.55
C GLU A 19 -1.58 2.54 9.90
N VAL A 20 -0.77 3.60 10.03
CA VAL A 20 0.60 3.61 9.48
C VAL A 20 1.54 2.81 10.39
N LEU A 21 2.13 1.74 9.84
CA LEU A 21 3.10 0.89 10.54
C LEU A 21 4.54 1.40 10.36
N CYS A 22 4.86 1.89 9.17
CA CYS A 22 6.11 2.61 8.88
C CYS A 22 5.95 3.50 7.65
N SER A 23 6.73 4.57 7.57
CA SER A 23 6.75 5.51 6.45
C SER A 23 8.18 5.92 6.13
N ALA A 24 8.43 6.22 4.86
CA ALA A 24 9.68 6.80 4.41
C ALA A 24 9.61 8.32 4.51
N ASP A 25 10.73 8.91 4.93
CA ASP A 25 10.92 10.36 4.93
C ASP A 25 11.32 10.88 3.54
N ALA A 26 11.80 12.13 3.46
CA ALA A 26 12.18 12.77 2.20
C ALA A 26 13.46 12.20 1.56
N GLU A 27 14.29 11.53 2.34
CA GLU A 27 15.57 10.96 1.90
C GLU A 27 15.43 9.52 1.40
N PRO A 28 16.34 9.02 0.53
CA PRO A 28 16.35 7.62 0.14
C PRO A 28 16.45 6.67 1.35
N GLN A 29 15.46 5.81 1.52
CA GLN A 29 15.33 4.95 2.70
C GLN A 29 14.80 3.56 2.35
N LEU A 30 15.28 2.54 3.08
CA LEU A 30 14.70 1.20 3.09
C LEU A 30 13.81 1.02 4.32
N LEU A 31 12.53 0.72 4.10
CA LEU A 31 11.60 0.39 5.18
C LEU A 31 11.58 -1.11 5.44
N VAL A 32 11.69 -1.49 6.71
CA VAL A 32 11.57 -2.88 7.17
C VAL A 32 10.55 -2.89 8.32
N CYS A 33 9.52 -3.72 8.21
CA CYS A 33 8.53 -3.92 9.26
C CYS A 33 8.00 -5.35 9.22
N ASP A 34 7.70 -5.90 10.39
CA ASP A 34 7.02 -7.19 10.52
C ASP A 34 5.52 -7.03 10.24
N ILE A 35 4.94 -8.00 9.55
CA ILE A 35 3.52 -8.00 9.20
C ILE A 35 2.83 -9.21 9.81
N ASP A 36 1.85 -8.93 10.68
CA ASP A 36 0.96 -9.96 11.23
C ASP A 36 -0.24 -10.17 10.29
N LEU A 37 -0.23 -11.33 9.61
CA LEU A 37 -1.28 -11.71 8.68
C LEU A 37 -2.56 -12.18 9.37
N ASP A 38 -2.48 -12.67 10.61
CA ASP A 38 -3.64 -13.14 11.36
C ASP A 38 -4.44 -11.95 11.89
N THR A 39 -3.76 -10.90 12.38
CA THR A 39 -4.41 -9.62 12.71
C THR A 39 -5.10 -9.01 11.48
N ALA A 40 -4.44 -9.03 10.31
CA ALA A 40 -5.05 -8.55 9.07
C ALA A 40 -6.28 -9.38 8.63
N ARG A 41 -6.27 -10.70 8.89
CA ARG A 41 -7.41 -11.58 8.58
C ARG A 41 -8.59 -11.27 9.49
N LYS A 42 -8.34 -11.13 10.80
CA LYS A 42 -9.35 -10.75 11.79
C LYS A 42 -10.00 -9.40 11.47
N ALA A 43 -9.21 -8.41 11.03
CA ALA A 43 -9.74 -7.11 10.63
C ALA A 43 -10.77 -7.23 9.48
N ARG A 44 -10.49 -8.07 8.47
CA ARG A 44 -11.41 -8.30 7.34
C ARG A 44 -12.69 -9.02 7.75
N GLU A 45 -12.61 -9.92 8.72
CA GLU A 45 -13.77 -10.60 9.30
C GLU A 45 -14.63 -9.68 10.17
N THR A 46 -13.99 -8.74 10.87
CA THR A 46 -14.66 -7.82 11.80
C THR A 46 -15.34 -6.66 11.07
N VAL A 47 -14.71 -6.14 10.01
CA VAL A 47 -15.22 -4.98 9.27
C VAL A 47 -16.10 -5.45 8.12
N ALA A 48 -17.42 -5.46 8.33
CA ALA A 48 -18.41 -6.03 7.39
C ALA A 48 -18.25 -5.55 5.93
N VAL A 49 -17.91 -4.28 5.68
CA VAL A 49 -17.74 -3.75 4.32
C VAL A 49 -16.58 -4.40 3.56
N MET A 50 -15.57 -4.95 4.25
CA MET A 50 -14.44 -5.62 3.61
C MET A 50 -14.84 -6.95 2.94
N HIS A 51 -15.97 -7.55 3.34
CA HIS A 51 -16.55 -8.70 2.66
C HIS A 51 -17.25 -8.33 1.35
N ASN A 52 -17.55 -7.05 1.11
CA ASN A 52 -18.17 -6.57 -0.12
C ASN A 52 -17.17 -6.53 -1.30
N ARG A 53 -15.95 -7.05 -1.13
CA ARG A 53 -14.95 -7.08 -2.20
C ARG A 53 -15.53 -7.83 -3.42
N SER A 54 -15.80 -7.11 -4.50
CA SER A 54 -16.14 -7.74 -5.78
C SER A 54 -14.83 -8.27 -6.39
N GLY A 55 -14.85 -9.50 -6.90
CA GLY A 55 -13.64 -10.16 -7.43
C GLY A 55 -13.00 -9.52 -8.67
N LEU A 56 -13.39 -8.30 -9.05
CA LEU A 56 -12.99 -7.61 -10.26
C LEU A 56 -12.57 -6.17 -9.96
N ALA A 57 -11.28 -5.99 -9.67
CA ALA A 57 -10.54 -4.76 -9.99
C ALA A 57 -9.03 -5.04 -10.03
N HIS A 58 -8.61 -6.07 -10.78
CA HIS A 58 -7.19 -6.20 -11.11
C HIS A 58 -7.04 -6.54 -12.58
N ARG A 59 -6.75 -5.53 -13.41
CA ARG A 59 -5.71 -5.53 -14.48
C ARG A 59 -5.40 -4.08 -14.93
N GLY A 60 -5.23 -3.15 -13.99
CA GLY A 60 -4.61 -1.87 -14.31
C GLY A 60 -3.10 -2.05 -14.39
N ARG A 61 -2.55 -2.37 -15.57
CA ARG A 61 -1.10 -2.31 -15.82
C ARG A 61 -0.65 -0.88 -15.52
N ALA A 62 0.27 -0.67 -14.58
CA ALA A 62 0.92 0.63 -14.44
C ALA A 62 1.68 0.93 -15.75
N GLN A 63 1.16 1.85 -16.56
CA GLN A 63 1.79 2.28 -17.79
C GLN A 63 2.31 3.69 -17.57
N SER A 64 3.63 3.83 -17.52
CA SER A 64 4.30 5.12 -17.65
C SER A 64 4.25 5.52 -19.12
N ARG A 65 3.66 6.67 -19.46
CA ARG A 65 3.82 7.28 -20.79
C ARG A 65 5.14 8.03 -20.79
N THR A 66 6.03 7.65 -21.70
CA THR A 66 7.24 8.42 -22.05
C THR A 66 6.87 9.52 -23.05
#